data_AF-A0A661ELE1-F1
#
_entry.id   AF-A0A661ELE1-F1
#
_cell.length_a   1.000
_cell.length_b   1.000
_cell.length_c   1.000
_cell.angle_alpha   90.00
_cell.angle_beta   90.00
_cell.angle_gamma   90.00
#
_symmetry.space_group_name_H-M   'P 1'
#
loop_
_entity.id
_entity.type
_entity.pdbx_description
1 polymer ?
#
loop_
_entity_poly.entity_id
_entity_poly.type
_entity_poly.pdbx_seq_one_letter_code
_entity_poly.pdbx_strand_id
1 'polypeptide(L)' 'MGLARMPCYVADAEPDLQRLDLTRPPSTWGVWVLSHGDLRSTARVRVCREFQIDIIERQRTRVEELESIYA' A
#
# COMPACT_ATOMS: atom_id res chain seq x y z
N MET A 1 3.38 22.68 -12.72
CA MET A 1 2.94 21.29 -12.98
C MET A 1 4.16 20.41 -13.11
N GLY A 2 4.09 19.15 -12.68
CA GLY A 2 5.22 18.22 -12.69
C GLY A 2 4.74 16.76 -12.67
N LEU A 3 5.70 15.82 -12.67
CA LEU A 3 5.44 14.38 -12.62
C LEU A 3 5.93 13.82 -11.28
N ALA A 4 5.17 12.89 -10.71
CA ALA A 4 5.53 12.21 -9.48
C ALA A 4 5.23 10.72 -9.58
N ARG A 5 6.09 9.90 -8.97
CA ARG A 5 5.80 8.48 -8.72
C ARG A 5 5.01 8.39 -7.42
N MET A 6 3.82 7.80 -7.45
CA MET A 6 2.97 7.61 -6.28
C MET A 6 2.46 6.18 -6.16
N PRO A 7 2.08 5.72 -4.96
CA PRO A 7 1.35 4.46 -4.80
C PRO A 7 -0.01 4.54 -5.50
N CYS A 8 -0.36 3.53 -6.30
CA CYS A 8 -1.63 3.51 -7.05
C CYS A 8 -2.86 3.65 -6.16
N TYR A 9 -2.90 2.98 -4.99
CA TYR A 9 -4.03 3.09 -4.07
C TYR A 9 -4.23 4.50 -3.48
N VAL A 10 -3.23 5.37 -3.55
CA VAL A 10 -3.36 6.80 -3.20
C VAL A 10 -3.72 7.59 -4.45
N ALA A 11 -2.98 7.38 -5.55
CA ALA A 11 -3.13 8.14 -6.78
C ALA A 11 -4.49 7.94 -7.47
N ASP A 12 -5.03 6.71 -7.45
CA ASP A 12 -6.31 6.38 -8.08
C ASP A 12 -7.51 7.00 -7.34
N ALA A 13 -7.33 7.45 -6.10
CA ALA A 13 -8.36 8.14 -5.33
C ALA A 13 -8.41 9.66 -5.59
N GLU A 14 -7.36 10.22 -6.22
CA GLU A 14 -7.23 11.66 -6.44
C GLU A 14 -7.76 12.06 -7.83
N PRO A 15 -8.89 12.78 -7.92
CA PRO A 15 -9.55 13.05 -9.19
C PRO A 15 -8.77 14.00 -10.11
N ASP A 16 -7.89 14.82 -9.54
CA ASP A 16 -7.07 15.80 -10.28
C ASP A 16 -5.75 15.19 -10.81
N LEU A 17 -5.49 13.91 -10.54
CA LEU A 17 -4.32 13.20 -11.03
C LEU A 17 -4.64 12.40 -12.29
N GLN A 18 -3.71 12.43 -13.24
CA GLN A 18 -3.75 11.60 -14.44
C GLN A 18 -2.62 10.59 -14.41
N ARG A 19 -2.96 9.30 -14.57
CA ARG A 19 -1.96 8.23 -14.69
C ARG A 19 -1.29 8.30 -16.07
N LEU A 20 0.04 8.21 -16.07
CA LEU A 20 0.83 8.10 -17.29
C LEU A 20 1.16 6.64 -17.58
N ASP A 21 0.94 6.22 -18.82
CA ASP A 21 1.28 4.89 -19.32
C ASP A 21 2.76 4.87 -19.71
N LEU A 22 3.61 4.47 -18.77
CA LEU A 22 5.06 4.42 -18.92
C LEU A 22 5.56 3.06 -18.43
N THR A 23 6.30 2.35 -19.28
CA THR A 23 6.98 1.11 -18.87
C THR A 23 7.95 1.41 -17.74
N ARG A 24 7.82 0.68 -16.63
CA ARG A 24 8.48 1.01 -15.37
C ARG A 24 8.95 -0.26 -14.67
N PRO A 25 10.15 -0.27 -14.07
CA PRO A 25 10.54 -1.39 -13.23
C PRO A 25 9.57 -1.51 -12.03
N PRO A 26 9.26 -2.74 -11.59
CA PRO A 26 8.43 -2.98 -10.41
C PRO A 26 8.97 -2.21 -9.21
N SER A 27 8.05 -1.80 -8.36
CA SER A 27 8.39 -1.20 -7.08
C SER A 27 9.03 -2.24 -6.16
N THR A 28 10.16 -1.91 -5.52
CA THR A 28 10.85 -2.80 -4.55
C THR A 28 10.47 -2.49 -3.10
N TRP A 29 9.50 -1.60 -2.87
CA TRP A 29 9.05 -1.21 -1.54
C TRP A 29 7.85 -2.08 -1.12
N GLY A 30 7.61 -2.16 0.20
CA GLY A 30 6.51 -2.91 0.77
C GLY A 30 5.81 -2.13 1.89
N VAL A 31 4.65 -2.62 2.33
CA VAL A 31 3.87 -2.04 3.43
C VAL A 31 4.28 -2.71 4.75
N TRP A 32 4.54 -1.90 5.78
CA TRP A 32 4.99 -2.37 7.09
C TRP A 32 4.00 -1.98 8.17
N VAL A 33 3.50 -2.98 8.93
CA VAL A 33 2.69 -2.74 10.13
C VAL A 33 3.58 -2.87 11.37
N LEU A 34 3.95 -1.72 11.91
CA LEU A 34 4.88 -1.58 13.03
C LEU A 34 4.15 -1.33 14.35
N SER A 35 4.75 -1.78 15.45
CA SER A 35 4.28 -1.51 16.80
C SER A 35 5.48 -1.28 17.71
N HIS A 36 5.34 -0.42 18.72
CA HIS A 36 6.41 -0.19 19.69
C HIS A 36 6.82 -1.51 20.36
N GLY A 37 8.13 -1.71 20.57
CA GLY A 37 8.69 -2.96 21.08
C GLY A 37 8.05 -3.43 22.39
N ASP A 38 7.85 -2.49 23.32
CA ASP A 38 7.26 -2.76 24.63
C ASP A 38 5.76 -3.08 24.57
N LEU A 39 5.08 -2.65 23.51
CA LEU A 39 3.64 -2.78 23.36
C LEU A 39 3.23 -3.96 22.48
N ARG A 40 4.16 -4.58 21.72
CA ARG A 40 3.85 -5.63 20.74
C ARG A 40 3.14 -6.85 21.33
N SER A 41 3.37 -7.15 22.61
CA SER A 41 2.73 -8.25 23.35
C SER A 41 1.44 -7.84 24.07
N THR A 42 1.13 -6.54 24.15
CA THR A 42 -0.09 -6.06 24.80
C THR A 42 -1.29 -6.54 23.99
N ALA A 43 -2.22 -7.27 24.62
CA ALA A 43 -3.31 -7.97 23.94
C ALA A 43 -4.10 -7.08 22.96
N ARG A 44 -4.47 -5.87 23.37
CA ARG A 44 -5.21 -4.93 22.51
C ARG A 44 -4.39 -4.46 21.30
N VAL A 45 -3.09 -4.25 21.46
CA VAL A 45 -2.18 -3.85 20.37
C VAL A 45 -1.98 -5.00 19.41
N ARG A 46 -1.75 -6.22 19.92
CA ARG A 46 -1.62 -7.43 19.11
C ARG A 46 -2.86 -7.68 18.26
N VAL A 47 -4.05 -7.66 18.85
CA VAL A 47 -5.32 -7.89 18.13
C VAL A 47 -5.56 -6.81 17.08
N CYS A 48 -5.30 -5.54 17.41
CA CYS A 48 -5.43 -4.44 16.45
C CYS A 48 -4.44 -4.58 15.28
N ARG A 49 -3.20 -5.02 15.55
CA ARG A 49 -2.19 -5.28 14.54
C ARG A 49 -2.60 -6.43 13.62
N GLU A 50 -3.08 -7.53 14.18
CA GLU A 50 -3.57 -8.70 13.43
C GLU A 50 -4.74 -8.31 12.51
N PHE A 51 -5.70 -7.54 13.02
CA PHE A 51 -6.81 -7.02 12.23
C PHE A 51 -6.37 -6.13 11.05
N GLN A 52 -5.41 -5.22 11.27
CA GLN A 52 -4.86 -4.38 10.21
C GLN A 52 -4.17 -5.19 9.13
N ILE A 53 -3.35 -6.17 9.52
CA ILE A 53 -2.65 -7.07 8.58
C ILE A 53 -3.66 -7.83 7.73
N ASP A 54 -4.70 -8.41 8.34
CA ASP A 54 -5.75 -9.15 7.63
C ASP A 54 -6.47 -8.28 6.57
N ILE A 55 -6.74 -7.00 6.87
CA ILE A 55 -7.32 -6.07 5.88
C ILE A 55 -6.34 -5.78 4.74
N ILE A 56 -5.07 -5.50 5.06
CA ILE A 56 -4.05 -5.14 4.07
C ILE A 56 -3.80 -6.33 3.13
N GLU A 57 -3.72 -7.55 3.66
CA GLU A 57 -3.56 -8.78 2.88
C GLU A 57 -4.75 -9.02 1.94
N ARG A 58 -5.99 -8.75 2.39
CA ARG A 58 -7.17 -8.79 1.50
C ARG A 58 -7.10 -7.77 0.36
N GLN A 59 -6.34 -6.70 0.52
CA GLN A 59 -6.15 -5.64 -0.48
C GLN A 59 -4.84 -5.77 -1.27
N ARG A 60 -4.10 -6.88 -1.09
CA ARG A 60 -2.76 -7.08 -1.64
C ARG A 60 -2.68 -6.81 -3.14
N THR A 61 -3.66 -7.25 -3.92
CA THR A 61 -3.73 -7.02 -5.38
C THR A 61 -3.68 -5.54 -5.75
N ARG A 62 -4.33 -4.66 -4.97
CA ARG A 62 -4.32 -3.19 -5.20
C ARG A 62 -3.01 -2.55 -4.75
N VAL A 63 -2.39 -3.11 -3.72
CA VAL A 63 -1.12 -2.60 -3.16
C VAL A 63 0.07 -3.00 -4.04
N GLU A 64 0.05 -4.21 -4.61
CA GLU A 64 1.12 -4.78 -5.43
C GLU A 64 0.96 -4.51 -6.94
N GLU A 65 -0.03 -3.71 -7.35
CA GLU A 65 -0.28 -3.35 -8.76
C GLU A 65 -0.59 -4.57 -9.68
N LEU A 66 -1.03 -5.73 -9.14
CA LEU A 66 -1.28 -6.97 -9.91
C LEU A 66 -2.52 -6.92 -10.83
N GLU A 67 -3.40 -5.95 -10.64
CA GLU A 67 -4.56 -5.67 -11.51
C GLU A 67 -4.34 -4.48 -12.45
N SER A 68 -3.14 -3.90 -12.45
CA SER A 68 -2.82 -2.81 -13.37
C SER A 68 -2.64 -3.37 -14.78
N ILE A 69 -3.54 -3.01 -15.70
CA ILE A 69 -3.45 -3.28 -17.15
C ILE A 69 -2.25 -2.59 -17.85
N TYR A 70 -1.32 -2.04 -17.07
CA TYR A 70 -0.15 -1.26 -17.50
C TYR A 70 1.18 -1.87 -16.96
N ALA A 71 1.18 -3.15 -16.59
CA ALA A 71 2.36 -3.89 -16.13
C ALA A 71 3.32 -4.26 -17.29
#